data_AF-A0A354HEW9-F1
#
_entry.id   AF-A0A354HEW9-F1
#
_cell.length_a   1.000
_cell.length_b   1.000
_cell.length_c   1.000
_cell.angle_alpha   90.00
_cell.angle_beta   90.00
_cell.angle_gamma   90.00
#
_symmetry.space_group_name_H-M   'P 1'
#
loop_
_entity.id
_entity.type
_entity.pdbx_description
1 polymer ?
#
loop_
_entity_poly.entity_id
_entity_poly.type
_entity_poly.pdbx_seq_one_letter_code
_entity_poly.pdbx_strand_id
1 'polypeptide(L)'
;MPVIEEKNEITRKIRRYRNTLYITGSGISALGLWSALRLVLGLMISPQTLLTPEITENISGIVGVLVVLVAFALVIAPLLGLYLFVGKKAREEGLGKKKNSFYIALIVLLASLHIFSIIYCFMGLIGIIPFMQDSIIGLIVSMIVDATAAVTLGEMCMSAVMIRIYEKKNTGN
;
A
#
# COMPACT_ATOMS: atom_id res chain seq x y z
N MET A 1 -12.06 43.22 8.24
CA MET A 1 -10.74 42.56 8.42
C MET A 1 -10.80 41.05 8.72
N PRO A 2 -11.72 40.48 9.53
CA PRO A 2 -11.62 39.06 9.91
C PRO A 2 -11.77 38.09 8.73
N VAL A 3 -12.54 38.46 7.70
CA VAL A 3 -12.80 37.61 6.52
C VAL A 3 -11.53 37.35 5.68
N ILE A 4 -10.61 38.32 5.60
CA ILE A 4 -9.38 38.18 4.81
C ILE A 4 -8.38 37.25 5.51
N GLU A 5 -8.32 37.33 6.83
CA GLU A 5 -7.44 36.49 7.66
C GLU A 5 -7.86 35.02 7.61
N GLU A 6 -9.17 34.74 7.71
CA GLU A 6 -9.71 33.38 7.60
C GLU A 6 -9.39 32.73 6.24
N LYS A 7 -9.56 33.48 5.14
CA LYS A 7 -9.29 32.96 3.79
C LYS A 7 -7.80 32.61 3.59
N ASN A 8 -6.90 33.40 4.17
CA ASN A 8 -5.46 33.15 4.12
C ASN A 8 -5.10 31.89 4.91
N GLU A 9 -5.72 31.67 6.07
CA GLU A 9 -5.49 30.48 6.89
C GLU A 9 -5.94 29.20 6.17
N ILE A 10 -7.12 29.20 5.56
CA ILE A 10 -7.65 28.07 4.78
C ILE A 10 -6.71 27.74 3.61
N THR A 11 -6.25 28.76 2.89
CA THR A 11 -5.32 28.58 1.77
C THR A 11 -4.01 27.95 2.22
N ARG A 12 -3.47 28.36 3.37
CA ARG A 12 -2.26 27.77 3.96
C ARG A 12 -2.48 26.31 4.35
N LYS A 13 -3.63 25.97 4.95
CA LYS A 13 -4.00 24.59 5.30
C LYS A 13 -4.11 23.69 4.07
N ILE A 14 -4.80 24.15 3.01
CA ILE A 14 -4.92 23.39 1.74
C ILE A 14 -3.54 23.08 1.15
N ARG A 15 -2.62 24.07 1.13
CA ARG A 15 -1.25 23.87 0.64
C ARG A 15 -0.51 22.81 1.45
N ARG A 16 -0.65 22.82 2.78
CA ARG A 16 -0.03 21.82 3.66
C ARG A 16 -0.54 20.41 3.35
N TYR A 17 -1.86 20.21 3.32
CA TYR A 17 -2.44 18.89 3.04
C TYR A 17 -2.11 18.39 1.63
N ARG A 18 -2.06 19.28 0.63
CA ARG A 18 -1.63 18.93 -0.72
C ARG A 18 -0.18 18.44 -0.77
N ASN A 19 0.72 19.10 -0.04
CA ASN A 19 2.11 18.66 0.07
C ASN A 19 2.21 17.30 0.77
N THR A 20 1.50 17.11 1.89
CA THR A 20 1.41 15.82 2.58
C THR A 20 0.87 14.73 1.67
N LEU A 21 -0.19 15.01 0.90
CA LEU A 21 -0.78 14.05 -0.04
C LEU A 21 0.21 13.66 -1.16
N TYR A 22 1.00 14.61 -1.66
CA TYR A 22 2.03 14.35 -2.65
C TYR A 22 3.17 13.48 -2.10
N ILE A 23 3.65 13.78 -0.89
CA ILE A 23 4.73 13.03 -0.22
C ILE A 23 4.26 11.61 0.10
N THR A 24 3.11 11.47 0.76
CA THR A 24 2.53 10.17 1.12
C THR A 24 2.20 9.33 -0.11
N GLY A 25 1.65 9.92 -1.18
CA GLY A 25 1.41 9.21 -2.45
C GLY A 25 2.70 8.68 -3.11
N SER A 26 3.82 9.40 -2.96
CA SER A 26 5.13 8.93 -3.39
C SER A 26 5.64 7.79 -2.50
N GLY A 27 5.45 7.90 -1.19
CA GLY A 27 5.77 6.86 -0.21
C GLY A 27 5.03 5.54 -0.49
N ILE A 28 3.73 5.59 -0.78
CA ILE A 28 2.93 4.40 -1.14
C ILE A 28 3.42 3.74 -2.43
N SER A 29 3.85 4.53 -3.42
CA SER A 29 4.44 3.99 -4.64
C SER A 29 5.76 3.25 -4.36
N ALA A 30 6.59 3.81 -3.48
CA ALA A 30 7.85 3.19 -3.04
C ALA A 30 7.60 1.92 -2.21
N LEU A 31 6.60 1.91 -1.33
CA LEU A 31 6.20 0.72 -0.58
C LEU A 31 5.68 -0.40 -1.49
N GLY A 32 4.89 -0.06 -2.51
CA GLY A 32 4.48 -1.04 -3.53
C GLY A 32 5.69 -1.65 -4.24
N LEU A 33 6.67 -0.83 -4.63
CA LEU A 33 7.90 -1.30 -5.25
C LEU A 33 8.75 -2.15 -4.28
N TRP A 34 8.80 -1.78 -3.00
CA TRP A 34 9.48 -2.57 -1.96
C TRP A 34 8.85 -3.95 -1.79
N SER A 35 7.52 -4.04 -1.77
CA SER A 35 6.81 -5.31 -1.72
C SER A 35 7.13 -6.19 -2.93
N ALA A 36 7.19 -5.62 -4.13
CA ALA A 36 7.62 -6.34 -5.32
C ALA A 36 9.09 -6.80 -5.24
N LEU A 37 9.99 -5.96 -4.70
CA LEU A 37 11.41 -6.28 -4.54
C LEU A 37 11.63 -7.43 -3.55
N ARG A 38 11.06 -7.34 -2.34
CA ARG A 38 11.17 -8.39 -1.30
C ARG A 38 10.78 -9.76 -1.85
N LEU A 39 9.78 -9.72 -2.69
CA LEU A 39 9.17 -10.88 -3.29
C LEU A 39 10.05 -11.47 -4.41
N VAL A 40 10.64 -10.64 -5.27
CA VAL A 40 11.64 -11.10 -6.27
C VAL A 40 12.85 -11.70 -5.55
N LEU A 41 13.31 -11.08 -4.47
CA LEU A 41 14.38 -11.62 -3.63
C LEU A 41 13.99 -12.98 -3.00
N GLY A 42 12.76 -13.12 -2.53
CA GLY A 42 12.23 -14.39 -2.01
C GLY A 42 12.30 -15.52 -3.06
N LEU A 43 11.93 -15.23 -4.31
CA LEU A 43 12.04 -16.20 -5.40
C LEU A 43 13.49 -16.58 -5.71
N MET A 44 14.42 -15.62 -5.68
CA MET A 44 15.83 -15.87 -6.01
C MET A 44 16.54 -16.69 -4.93
N ILE A 45 16.22 -16.45 -3.65
CA ILE A 45 16.94 -17.05 -2.53
C ILE A 45 16.44 -18.46 -2.22
N SER A 46 15.14 -18.74 -2.39
CA SER A 46 14.58 -20.05 -2.03
C SER A 46 13.51 -20.54 -3.02
N PRO A 47 13.91 -21.04 -4.21
CA PRO A 47 12.98 -21.67 -5.15
C PRO A 47 12.35 -22.95 -4.56
N GLN A 48 13.06 -23.62 -3.66
CA GLN A 48 12.71 -24.93 -3.09
C GLN A 48 11.59 -24.85 -2.05
N THR A 49 11.37 -23.70 -1.41
CA THR A 49 10.27 -23.53 -0.44
C THR A 49 8.92 -23.29 -1.10
N LEU A 50 8.90 -22.90 -2.39
CA LEU A 50 7.67 -22.62 -3.13
C LEU A 50 7.22 -23.77 -4.03
N LEU A 51 8.14 -24.66 -4.39
CA LEU A 51 7.83 -25.90 -5.09
C LEU A 51 7.62 -26.99 -4.04
N THR A 52 6.36 -27.31 -3.74
CA THR A 52 6.09 -28.51 -2.93
C THR A 52 6.63 -29.74 -3.67
N PRO A 53 7.21 -30.72 -2.96
CA PRO A 53 7.80 -31.91 -3.59
C PRO A 53 6.83 -32.63 -4.55
N GLU A 54 5.53 -32.60 -4.24
CA GLU A 54 4.44 -33.15 -5.07
C GLU A 54 4.29 -32.51 -6.46
N ILE A 55 4.61 -31.21 -6.60
CA ILE A 55 4.53 -30.50 -7.89
C ILE A 55 5.76 -30.81 -8.75
N THR A 56 6.93 -30.96 -8.13
CA THR A 56 8.19 -31.29 -8.81
C THR A 56 8.27 -32.73 -9.31
N GLU A 57 7.54 -33.68 -8.73
CA GLU A 57 7.53 -35.08 -9.20
C GLU A 57 6.66 -35.30 -10.45
N ASN A 58 5.60 -34.51 -10.65
CA ASN A 58 4.61 -34.73 -11.71
C ASN A 58 4.81 -33.88 -12.96
N ILE A 59 5.62 -32.82 -12.88
CA ILE A 59 5.83 -31.86 -13.97
C ILE A 59 7.34 -31.70 -14.15
N SER A 60 7.84 -31.76 -15.40
CA SER A 60 9.24 -31.45 -15.70
C SER A 60 9.63 -30.14 -15.00
N GLY A 61 10.69 -30.14 -14.18
CA GLY A 61 10.97 -29.07 -13.23
C GLY A 61 10.93 -27.64 -13.80
N ILE A 62 11.23 -27.48 -15.09
CA ILE A 62 11.14 -26.20 -15.82
C ILE A 62 9.69 -25.70 -15.95
N VAL A 63 8.75 -26.59 -16.29
CA VAL A 63 7.33 -26.24 -16.45
C VAL A 63 6.71 -25.90 -15.10
N GLY A 64 7.09 -26.60 -14.02
CA GLY A 64 6.62 -26.29 -12.66
C GLY A 64 7.06 -24.89 -12.21
N VAL A 65 8.33 -24.53 -12.42
CA VAL A 65 8.84 -23.18 -12.13
C VAL A 65 8.09 -22.11 -12.94
N LEU A 66 7.82 -22.38 -14.22
CA LEU A 66 7.13 -21.43 -15.09
C LEU A 66 5.68 -21.20 -14.64
N VAL A 67 4.96 -22.27 -14.22
CA VAL A 67 3.60 -22.15 -13.67
C VAL A 67 3.58 -21.31 -12.39
N VAL A 68 4.52 -21.54 -11.47
CA VAL A 68 4.64 -20.74 -10.24
C VAL A 68 4.90 -19.28 -10.57
N LEU A 69 5.85 -18.98 -11.47
CA LEU A 69 6.16 -17.61 -11.89
C LEU A 69 4.94 -16.90 -12.52
N VAL A 70 4.17 -17.61 -13.36
CA VAL A 70 2.97 -17.04 -14.01
C VAL A 70 1.87 -16.80 -12.99
N ALA A 71 1.55 -17.78 -12.14
CA ALA A 71 0.55 -17.63 -11.08
C ALA A 71 0.89 -16.47 -10.15
N PHE A 72 2.16 -16.33 -9.84
CA PHE A 72 2.68 -15.27 -9.01
C PHE A 72 2.58 -13.90 -9.68
N ALA A 73 3.04 -13.76 -10.93
CA ALA A 73 2.88 -12.54 -11.70
C ALA A 73 1.42 -12.09 -11.80
N LEU A 74 0.49 -13.03 -11.94
CA LEU A 74 -0.95 -12.76 -11.99
C LEU A 74 -1.52 -12.20 -10.67
N VAL A 75 -0.96 -12.53 -9.52
CA VAL A 75 -1.41 -12.00 -8.22
C VAL A 75 -0.76 -10.65 -7.91
N ILE A 76 0.53 -10.51 -8.25
CA ILE A 76 1.35 -9.39 -7.76
C ILE A 76 1.31 -8.20 -8.70
N ALA A 77 1.27 -8.44 -10.01
CA ALA A 77 1.18 -7.34 -10.97
C ALA A 77 -0.08 -6.47 -10.74
N PRO A 78 -1.28 -7.05 -10.47
CA PRO A 78 -2.45 -6.25 -10.09
C PRO A 78 -2.24 -5.49 -8.77
N LEU A 79 -1.65 -6.13 -7.77
CA LEU A 79 -1.41 -5.49 -6.46
C LEU A 79 -0.47 -4.29 -6.60
N LEU A 80 0.68 -4.48 -7.26
CA LEU A 80 1.64 -3.42 -7.56
C LEU A 80 0.99 -2.33 -8.42
N GLY A 81 0.21 -2.71 -9.43
CA GLY A 81 -0.57 -1.79 -10.26
C GLY A 81 -1.52 -0.92 -9.42
N LEU A 82 -2.14 -1.49 -8.39
CA LEU A 82 -3.03 -0.78 -7.48
C LEU A 82 -2.25 0.22 -6.60
N TYR A 83 -1.11 -0.15 -6.02
CA TYR A 83 -0.22 0.78 -5.29
C TYR A 83 0.21 1.96 -6.16
N LEU A 84 0.69 1.67 -7.37
CA LEU A 84 1.15 2.69 -8.31
C LEU A 84 -0.01 3.58 -8.78
N PHE A 85 -1.19 3.02 -9.02
CA PHE A 85 -2.38 3.78 -9.40
C PHE A 85 -2.82 4.73 -8.28
N VAL A 86 -2.94 4.24 -7.05
CA VAL A 86 -3.32 5.03 -5.88
C VAL A 86 -2.29 6.13 -5.63
N GLY A 87 -1.00 5.79 -5.60
CA GLY A 87 0.08 6.75 -5.41
C GLY A 87 0.12 7.83 -6.51
N LYS A 88 -0.07 7.44 -7.77
CA LYS A 88 -0.16 8.39 -8.89
C LYS A 88 -1.36 9.33 -8.74
N LYS A 89 -2.53 8.81 -8.37
CA LYS A 89 -3.75 9.63 -8.20
C LYS A 89 -3.63 10.59 -7.01
N ALA A 90 -3.07 10.15 -5.90
CA ALA A 90 -2.78 11.01 -4.75
C ALA A 90 -1.80 12.14 -5.13
N ARG A 91 -0.73 11.83 -5.88
CA ARG A 91 0.22 12.84 -6.38
C ARG A 91 -0.44 13.82 -7.35
N GLU A 92 -1.29 13.36 -8.26
CA GLU A 92 -2.05 14.21 -9.17
C GLU A 92 -2.96 15.18 -8.40
N GLU A 93 -3.71 14.69 -7.39
CA GLU A 93 -4.57 15.53 -6.56
C GLU A 93 -3.73 16.50 -5.67
N GLY A 94 -2.59 16.07 -5.16
CA GLY A 94 -1.66 16.92 -4.41
C GLY A 94 -1.11 18.08 -5.26
N LEU A 95 -0.92 17.88 -6.57
CA LEU A 95 -0.54 18.93 -7.51
C LEU A 95 -1.72 19.83 -7.96
N GLY A 96 -2.92 19.62 -7.42
CA GLY A 96 -4.12 20.36 -7.80
C GLY A 96 -4.69 19.96 -9.17
N LYS A 97 -4.37 18.76 -9.67
CA LYS A 97 -4.94 18.22 -10.92
C LYS A 97 -6.32 17.58 -10.65
N LYS A 98 -6.75 16.66 -11.53
CA LYS A 98 -8.08 16.01 -11.49
C LYS A 98 -8.32 15.31 -10.15
N LYS A 99 -9.41 15.68 -9.48
CA LYS A 99 -9.92 15.03 -8.26
C LYS A 99 -10.68 13.77 -8.65
N ASN A 100 -10.40 12.66 -8.01
CA ASN A 100 -11.16 11.42 -8.21
C ASN A 100 -11.51 10.83 -6.85
N SER A 101 -12.79 10.60 -6.54
CA SER A 101 -13.16 10.00 -5.26
C SER A 101 -12.85 8.51 -5.19
N PHE A 102 -12.77 7.83 -6.34
CA PHE A 102 -12.60 6.39 -6.40
C PHE A 102 -11.29 5.91 -5.78
N TYR A 103 -10.18 6.64 -5.94
CA TYR A 103 -8.92 6.20 -5.33
C TYR A 103 -8.95 6.30 -3.80
N ILE A 104 -9.80 7.14 -3.19
CA ILE A 104 -9.95 7.16 -1.72
C ILE A 104 -10.53 5.84 -1.22
N ALA A 105 -11.50 5.26 -1.95
CA ALA A 105 -12.01 3.93 -1.63
C ALA A 105 -10.91 2.87 -1.75
N LEU A 106 -10.02 2.99 -2.76
CA LEU A 106 -8.86 2.11 -2.91
C LEU A 106 -7.83 2.29 -1.77
N ILE A 107 -7.64 3.51 -1.26
CA ILE A 107 -6.78 3.77 -0.10
C ILE A 107 -7.32 3.04 1.12
N VAL A 108 -8.63 3.14 1.37
CA VAL A 108 -9.28 2.45 2.49
C VAL A 108 -9.15 0.94 2.34
N LEU A 109 -9.39 0.41 1.13
CA LEU A 109 -9.21 -1.01 0.84
C LEU A 109 -7.77 -1.48 1.12
N LEU A 110 -6.76 -0.76 0.62
CA LEU A 110 -5.35 -1.06 0.89
C LEU A 110 -5.03 -1.01 2.39
N ALA A 111 -5.54 -0.01 3.11
CA ALA A 111 -5.31 0.13 4.54
C ALA A 111 -5.91 -1.05 5.30
N SER A 112 -7.12 -1.48 4.93
CA SER A 112 -7.76 -2.68 5.50
C SER A 112 -6.95 -3.95 5.23
N LEU A 113 -6.35 -4.09 4.04
CA LEU A 113 -5.49 -5.24 3.73
C LEU A 113 -4.25 -5.29 4.62
N HIS A 114 -3.58 -4.16 4.86
CA HIS A 114 -2.44 -4.12 5.79
C HIS A 114 -2.85 -4.39 7.23
N ILE A 115 -3.99 -3.86 7.69
CA ILE A 115 -4.50 -4.15 9.03
C ILE A 115 -4.78 -5.65 9.18
N PHE A 116 -5.40 -6.26 8.16
CA PHE A 116 -5.63 -7.71 8.15
C PHE A 116 -4.32 -8.50 8.17
N SER A 117 -3.31 -8.08 7.41
CA SER A 117 -1.97 -8.66 7.41
C SER A 117 -1.31 -8.60 8.80
N ILE A 118 -1.41 -7.47 9.49
CA ILE A 118 -0.89 -7.29 10.85
C ILE A 118 -1.59 -8.24 11.83
N ILE A 119 -2.93 -8.34 11.75
CA ILE A 119 -3.70 -9.26 12.59
C ILE A 119 -3.29 -10.71 12.32
N TYR A 120 -3.14 -11.09 11.06
CA TYR A 120 -2.70 -12.43 10.67
C TYR A 120 -1.30 -12.75 11.21
N CYS A 121 -0.35 -11.82 11.06
CA CYS A 121 0.99 -11.96 11.63
C CYS A 121 0.95 -12.08 13.16
N PHE A 122 0.12 -11.27 13.83
CA PHE A 122 -0.05 -11.33 15.27
C PHE A 122 -0.64 -12.66 15.73
N MET A 123 -1.67 -13.17 15.04
CA MET A 123 -2.31 -14.46 15.37
C MET A 123 -1.33 -15.63 15.31
N GLY A 124 -0.42 -15.66 14.34
CA GLY A 124 0.58 -16.73 14.33
C GLY A 124 1.76 -16.47 15.27
N LEU A 125 2.05 -15.23 15.68
CA LEU A 125 3.00 -14.96 16.78
C LEU A 125 2.50 -15.56 18.10
N ILE A 126 1.20 -15.50 18.37
CA ILE A 126 0.58 -16.10 19.56
C ILE A 126 0.21 -17.59 19.39
N GLY A 127 0.62 -18.21 18.28
CA GLY A 127 0.47 -19.64 18.03
C GLY A 127 -0.95 -20.11 17.69
N ILE A 128 -1.88 -19.21 17.34
CA ILE A 128 -3.23 -19.59 16.89
C ILE A 128 -3.19 -20.19 15.47
N ILE A 129 -2.32 -19.66 14.62
CA ILE A 129 -2.17 -20.11 13.23
C ILE A 129 -0.76 -20.69 13.06
N PRO A 130 -0.60 -21.94 12.60
CA PRO A 130 0.72 -22.50 12.33
C PRO A 130 1.37 -21.75 11.15
N PHE A 131 2.51 -21.11 11.41
CA PHE A 131 3.28 -20.45 10.36
C PHE A 131 4.15 -21.45 9.61
N MET A 132 4.05 -21.43 8.28
CA MET A 132 4.99 -22.12 7.42
C MET A 132 6.26 -21.24 7.31
N GLN A 133 7.37 -21.72 7.88
CA GLN A 133 8.75 -21.39 7.52
C GLN A 133 9.36 -20.01 7.88
N ASP A 134 8.60 -19.00 8.32
CA ASP A 134 9.22 -17.71 8.66
C ASP A 134 9.82 -17.65 10.07
N SER A 135 11.02 -17.06 10.18
CA SER A 135 11.63 -16.74 11.48
C SER A 135 10.83 -15.66 12.21
N ILE A 136 10.84 -15.67 13.55
CA ILE A 136 10.18 -14.64 14.38
C ILE A 136 10.63 -13.22 13.98
N ILE A 137 11.90 -13.06 13.63
CA ILE A 137 12.46 -11.78 13.17
C ILE A 137 11.81 -11.36 11.84
N GLY A 138 11.62 -12.30 10.91
CA GLY A 138 10.93 -12.06 9.64
C GLY A 138 9.49 -11.57 9.84
N LEU A 139 8.76 -12.15 10.80
CA LEU A 139 7.40 -11.74 11.15
C LEU A 139 7.38 -10.31 11.71
N ILE A 140 8.27 -9.98 12.65
CA ILE A 140 8.36 -8.63 13.23
C ILE A 140 8.67 -7.59 12.15
N VAL A 141 9.61 -7.89 11.25
CA VAL A 141 9.94 -7.00 10.13
C VAL A 141 8.73 -6.78 9.21
N SER A 142 8.00 -7.83 8.87
CA SER A 142 6.76 -7.71 8.08
C SER A 142 5.73 -6.82 8.77
N MET A 143 5.50 -7.02 10.07
CA MET A 143 4.55 -6.22 10.85
C MET A 143 4.91 -4.73 10.87
N ILE A 144 6.20 -4.39 11.02
CA ILE A 144 6.67 -3.00 11.01
C ILE A 144 6.41 -2.36 9.64
N VAL A 145 6.69 -3.07 8.56
CA VAL A 145 6.46 -2.58 7.19
C VAL A 145 4.96 -2.36 6.95
N ASP A 146 4.12 -3.32 7.34
CA ASP A 146 2.66 -3.19 7.19
C ASP A 146 2.08 -2.08 8.06
N ALA A 147 2.57 -1.91 9.30
CA ALA A 147 2.15 -0.81 10.17
C ALA A 147 2.52 0.55 9.55
N THR A 148 3.73 0.67 9.01
CA THR A 148 4.20 1.88 8.32
C THR A 148 3.33 2.19 7.10
N ALA A 149 2.98 1.17 6.31
CA ALA A 149 2.11 1.32 5.16
C ALA A 149 0.69 1.76 5.58
N ALA A 150 0.11 1.13 6.60
CA ALA A 150 -1.21 1.47 7.13
C ALA A 150 -1.27 2.93 7.63
N VAL A 151 -0.25 3.38 8.38
CA VAL A 151 -0.16 4.77 8.84
C VAL A 151 -0.06 5.73 7.65
N THR A 152 0.80 5.43 6.68
CA THR A 152 0.97 6.26 5.47
C THR A 152 -0.33 6.37 4.66
N LEU A 153 -1.06 5.26 4.50
CA LEU A 153 -2.38 5.24 3.86
C LEU A 153 -3.41 6.05 4.64
N GLY A 154 -3.38 5.97 5.97
CA GLY A 154 -4.23 6.77 6.86
C GLY A 154 -3.98 8.27 6.71
N GLU A 155 -2.72 8.70 6.73
CA GLU A 155 -2.34 10.10 6.51
C GLU A 155 -2.73 10.61 5.12
N MET A 156 -2.56 9.78 4.10
CA MET A 156 -2.96 10.08 2.72
C MET A 156 -4.49 10.24 2.63
N CYS A 157 -5.26 9.35 3.25
CA CYS A 157 -6.72 9.42 3.29
C CYS A 157 -7.20 10.69 4.00
N MET A 158 -6.67 10.97 5.21
CA MET A 158 -7.00 12.18 5.97
C MET A 158 -6.68 13.45 5.17
N SER A 159 -5.51 13.49 4.53
CA SER A 159 -5.11 14.64 3.71
C SER A 159 -6.05 14.85 2.52
N ALA A 160 -6.42 13.78 1.81
CA ALA A 160 -7.36 13.84 0.68
C ALA A 160 -8.74 14.35 1.11
N VAL A 161 -9.28 13.85 2.23
CA VAL A 161 -10.57 14.29 2.77
C VAL A 161 -10.51 15.75 3.23
N MET A 162 -9.46 16.14 3.96
CA MET A 162 -9.30 17.51 4.46
C MET A 162 -9.22 18.54 3.32
N ILE A 163 -8.49 18.23 2.24
CA ILE A 163 -8.43 19.11 1.05
C ILE A 163 -9.85 19.41 0.55
N ARG A 164 -10.71 18.40 0.43
CA ARG A 164 -12.08 18.56 -0.09
C ARG A 164 -12.96 19.38 0.85
N ILE A 165 -12.82 19.18 2.16
CA ILE A 165 -13.54 19.95 3.19
C ILE A 165 -13.15 21.43 3.11
N TYR A 166 -11.85 21.73 3.10
CA TYR A 166 -11.36 23.10 3.08
C TYR A 166 -11.63 23.81 1.74
N GLU A 167 -11.58 23.08 0.62
CA GLU A 167 -11.94 23.64 -0.69
C GLU A 167 -13.42 23.98 -0.77
N LYS A 168 -14.32 23.12 -0.26
CA LYS A 168 -15.75 23.41 -0.18
C LYS A 168 -16.00 24.68 0.64
N LYS A 169 -15.36 24.80 1.81
CA LYS A 169 -15.44 25.99 2.67
C LYS A 169 -14.96 27.26 1.97
N ASN A 170 -13.90 27.18 1.15
CA ASN A 170 -13.36 28.33 0.42
C ASN A 170 -14.25 28.78 -0.76
N THR A 171 -15.03 27.87 -1.35
CA THR A 171 -15.93 28.20 -2.47
C THR A 171 -17.28 28.79 -2.04
N GLY A 172 -17.57 28.88 -0.73
CA GLY A 172 -18.79 29.51 -0.22
C GLY A 172 -20.09 28.73 -0.46
N ASN A 173 -19.99 27.43 -0.69
CA ASN A 173 -21.12 26.49 -0.81
C ASN A 173 -21.25 25.57 0.40
#